data_AF-A0A6A6N4A2-F1
#
_entry.id   AF-A0A6A6N4A2-F1
#
_cell.length_a   1.000
_cell.length_b   1.000
_cell.length_c   1.000
_cell.angle_alpha   90.00
_cell.angle_beta   90.00
_cell.angle_gamma   90.00
#
_symmetry.space_group_name_H-M   'P 1'
#
loop_
_entity.id
_entity.type
_entity.pdbx_description
1 polymer ?
#
loop_
_entity_poly.entity_id
_entity_poly.type
_entity_poly.pdbx_seq_one_letter_code
_entity_poly.pdbx_strand_id
1 'polypeptide(L)' 'MIYQENDELLEKILKEREEKAKRDGGDQESEDKDLVDILLKVHQDENAEFKISRNHMKAFFLSNDRLNLDKFF' A
#
# COMPACT_ATOMS: atom_id res chain seq x y z
N MET A 1 -12.59 17.05 -3.45
CA MET A 1 -11.90 17.28 -2.16
C MET A 1 -11.52 15.95 -1.47
N ILE A 2 -12.47 15.02 -1.30
CA ILE A 2 -12.26 13.70 -0.65
C ILE A 2 -11.07 12.88 -1.22
N TYR A 3 -10.77 12.98 -2.52
CA TYR A 3 -9.66 12.23 -3.13
C TYR A 3 -8.26 12.68 -2.67
N GLN A 4 -8.09 13.96 -2.31
CA GLN A 4 -6.78 14.51 -1.97
C GLN A 4 -6.38 14.16 -0.54
N GLU A 5 -7.35 14.17 0.39
CA GLU A 5 -7.16 13.75 1.77
C GLU A 5 -6.82 12.25 1.86
N ASN A 6 -7.47 11.41 1.05
CA ASN A 6 -7.15 9.99 0.98
C ASN A 6 -5.77 9.72 0.38
N ASP A 7 -5.34 10.49 -0.61
CA ASP A 7 -4.00 10.37 -1.19
C ASP A 7 -2.93 10.67 -0.15
N GLU A 8 -3.06 11.77 0.58
CA GLU A 8 -2.12 12.16 1.65
C GLU A 8 -2.08 11.15 2.80
N LEU A 9 -3.23 10.60 3.19
CA LEU A 9 -3.31 9.57 4.23
C LEU A 9 -2.60 8.28 3.80
N LEU A 10 -2.89 7.79 2.59
CA LEU A 10 -2.28 6.57 2.08
C LEU A 10 -0.77 6.74 1.88
N GLU A 11 -0.32 7.91 1.42
CA GLU A 11 1.11 8.22 1.31
C GLU A 11 1.83 8.22 2.67
N LYS A 12 1.18 8.70 3.74
CA LYS A 12 1.73 8.62 5.11
C LYS A 12 1.85 7.16 5.57
N ILE A 13 0.81 6.35 5.38
CA ILE A 13 0.82 4.93 5.75
C ILE A 13 1.96 4.18 5.05
N LEU A 14 2.13 4.39 3.73
CA LEU A 14 3.21 3.76 2.97
C LEU A 14 4.60 4.13 3.50
N LYS A 15 4.81 5.41 3.87
CA LYS A 15 6.09 5.87 4.44
C LYS A 15 6.36 5.25 5.82
N GLU A 16 5.37 5.24 6.70
CA GLU A 16 5.50 4.66 8.04
C GLU A 16 5.87 3.17 7.97
N ARG A 17 5.29 2.43 7.02
CA ARG A 17 5.60 1.02 6.78
C ARG A 17 7.01 0.80 6.23
N GLU A 18 7.46 1.62 5.29
CA GLU A 18 8.84 1.57 4.80
C GLU A 18 9.86 1.89 5.91
N GLU A 19 9.57 2.88 6.75
CA GLU A 19 10.43 3.23 7.88
C GLU A 19 10.47 2.12 8.93
N LYS A 20 9.31 1.49 9.22
CA LYS A 20 9.24 0.32 10.09
C LYS A 20 10.08 -0.83 9.54
N ALA A 21 9.93 -1.17 8.26
CA ALA A 21 10.71 -2.24 7.63
C ALA A 21 12.23 -1.98 7.71
N LYS A 22 12.67 -0.72 7.57
CA LYS A 22 14.08 -0.33 7.75
C LYS A 22 14.57 -0.48 9.18
N ARG A 23 13.74 -0.13 10.18
CA ARG A 23 14.07 -0.27 11.61
C ARG A 23 14.17 -1.73 12.05
N ASP A 24 13.26 -2.57 11.53
CA ASP A 24 13.12 -3.96 11.96
C ASP A 24 14.02 -4.93 11.17
N GLY A 25 14.92 -4.40 10.33
CA GLY A 25 15.97 -5.18 9.66
C GLY A 25 15.59 -5.80 8.31
N GLY A 26 14.51 -5.34 7.66
CA GLY A 26 14.14 -5.70 6.28
C GLY A 26 13.59 -7.12 6.08
N ASP A 27 13.97 -8.07 6.93
CA ASP A 27 13.63 -9.49 6.83
C ASP A 27 12.82 -9.98 8.03
N GLN A 28 11.77 -9.24 8.38
CA GLN A 28 10.70 -9.85 9.16
C GLN A 28 9.91 -10.76 8.22
N GLU A 29 10.34 -12.01 8.04
CA GLU A 29 9.45 -13.13 7.71
C GLU A 29 8.48 -13.44 8.86
N SER A 30 8.04 -12.41 9.60
CA SER A 30 6.99 -12.55 10.59
C SER A 30 5.68 -12.84 9.88
N GLU A 31 4.92 -13.76 10.45
CA GLU A 31 3.59 -14.18 10.00
C GLU A 31 2.56 -13.02 9.94
N ASP A 32 2.89 -11.83 10.47
CA ASP A 32 2.08 -10.61 10.51
C ASP A 32 2.31 -9.63 9.34
N LYS A 33 2.56 -10.11 8.11
CA LYS A 33 2.59 -9.22 6.92
C LYS A 33 1.18 -8.90 6.47
N ASP A 34 0.85 -7.62 6.39
CA ASP A 34 -0.40 -7.19 5.78
C ASP A 34 -0.25 -6.91 4.27
N LEU A 35 -1.37 -6.57 3.61
CA LEU A 35 -1.38 -6.29 2.18
C LEU A 35 -0.45 -5.12 1.80
N VAL A 36 -0.29 -4.11 2.67
CA VAL A 36 0.61 -2.98 2.40
C VAL A 36 2.06 -3.44 2.41
N ASP A 37 2.43 -4.28 3.37
CA ASP A 37 3.79 -4.84 3.47
C ASP A 37 4.12 -5.72 2.25
N ILE A 38 3.16 -6.52 1.78
CA ILE A 38 3.31 -7.36 0.57
C ILE A 38 3.50 -6.48 -0.67
N LEU A 39 2.65 -5.47 -0.85
CA LEU A 39 2.75 -4.56 -1.98
C LEU A 39 4.08 -3.78 -1.96
N LEU A 40 4.54 -3.32 -0.80
CA LEU A 40 5.84 -2.67 -0.68
C LEU A 40 6.99 -3.60 -1.08
N LYS A 41 6.93 -4.89 -0.70
CA LYS A 41 7.94 -5.88 -1.11
C LYS A 41 7.97 -6.04 -2.63
N VAL A 42 6.81 -6.14 -3.29
CA VAL A 42 6.72 -6.24 -4.76
C VAL A 42 7.16 -4.96 -5.43
N HIS A 43 6.85 -3.79 -4.86
CA HIS A 43 7.30 -2.49 -5.36
C HIS A 43 8.83 -2.35 -5.35
N GLN A 44 9.48 -2.90 -4.32
CA GLN A 44 10.93 -2.85 -4.12
C GLN A 44 11.69 -3.96 -4.87
N ASP A 45 11.01 -4.99 -5.37
CA ASP A 45 11.65 -6.06 -6.12
C ASP A 45 12.13 -5.55 -7.49
N GLU A 46 13.45 -5.38 -7.61
CA GLU A 46 14.11 -4.95 -8.84
C GLU A 46 13.91 -5.91 -10.02
N ASN A 47 13.62 -7.18 -9.76
CA ASN A 47 13.44 -8.22 -10.76
C ASN A 47 11.97 -8.53 -11.09
N ALA A 48 11.02 -7.87 -10.43
CA ALA A 48 9.60 -8.07 -10.72
C ALA A 48 9.28 -7.81 -12.21
N GLU A 49 8.61 -8.77 -12.84
CA GLU A 49 8.16 -8.67 -14.24
C GLU A 49 7.27 -7.45 -14.47
N PHE A 50 6.47 -7.10 -13.47
CA PHE A 50 5.64 -5.89 -13.47
C PHE A 50 5.95 -5.00 -12.27
N LYS A 51 6.35 -3.75 -12.56
CA LYS A 51 6.59 -2.73 -11.54
C LYS A 51 5.29 -2.09 -11.11
N ILE A 52 4.87 -2.37 -9.88
CA ILE A 52 3.80 -1.61 -9.25
C ILE A 52 4.35 -0.27 -8.78
N SER A 53 3.54 0.79 -8.86
CA SER A 53 3.89 2.13 -8.36
C SER A 53 3.11 2.43 -7.08
N ARG A 54 3.51 3.47 -6.34
CA ARG A 54 2.70 3.98 -5.23
C ARG A 54 1.27 4.32 -5.65
N ASN A 55 1.07 4.85 -6.85
CA ASN A 55 -0.27 5.11 -7.37
C ASN A 55 -1.07 3.82 -7.61
N HIS A 56 -0.43 2.74 -8.08
CA HIS A 56 -1.09 1.44 -8.20
C HIS A 56 -1.52 0.91 -6.82
N MET A 57 -0.65 1.02 -5.81
CA MET A 57 -0.96 0.63 -4.43
C MET A 57 -2.15 1.43 -3.87
N LYS A 58 -2.12 2.76 -3.99
CA LYS A 58 -3.23 3.64 -3.56
C LYS A 58 -4.54 3.30 -4.28
N ALA A 59 -4.47 2.99 -5.57
CA ALA A 59 -5.64 2.59 -6.34
C ALA A 59 -6.29 1.29 -5.82
N PHE A 60 -5.53 0.30 -5.33
CA PHE A 60 -6.10 -0.91 -4.74
C PHE A 60 -6.96 -0.63 -3.51
N PHE A 61 -6.53 0.28 -2.64
CA PHE A 61 -7.28 0.66 -1.43
C PHE A 61 -8.51 1.52 -1.78
N LEU A 62 -8.34 2.50 -2.66
CA LEU A 62 -9.44 3.37 -3.11
C LEU A 62 -10.51 2.62 -3.93
N SER A 63 -10.11 1.58 -4.67
CA SER A 63 -11.04 0.76 -5.45
C SER A 63 -11.94 -0.09 -4.54
N ASN A 64 -11.42 -0.57 -3.41
CA ASN A 64 -12.21 -1.34 -2.43
C ASN A 64 -13.25 -0.48 -1.69
N ASP A 65 -12.96 0.81 -1.47
CA ASP A 65 -13.92 1.72 -0.85
C ASP A 65 -15.05 2.13 -1.81
N ARG A 66 -14.75 2.32 -3.10
CA ARG A 66 -15.77 2.64 -4.12
C ARG A 66 -16.76 1.51 -4.36
N LEU A 67 -16.33 0.24 -4.32
CA LEU A 67 -17.21 -0.92 -4.50
C LEU A 67 -18.21 -1.14 -3.35
N ASN A 68 -17.98 -0.52 -2.18
CA ASN A 68 -18.94 -0.54 -1.07
C ASN A 68 -19.96 0.60 -1.13
N LEU A 69 -19.66 1.71 -1.83
CA LEU A 69 -20.59 2.84 -1.99
C LEU A 69 -21.66 2.58 -3.07
N ASP A 70 -21.33 1.84 -4.12
CA ASP A 70 -22.29 1.48 -5.17
C ASP A 70 -23.35 0.46 -4.71
N LYS A 71 -23.23 -0.10 -3.49
CA LYS A 71 -24.27 -0.97 -2.89
C LYS A 71 -25.36 -0.20 -2.12
N PHE A 72 -25.22 1.11 -1.99
CA PHE A 72 -26.15 1.96 -1.23
C PHE A 72 -26.88 3.00 -2.08
N PHE A 73 -26.83 2.90 -3.42
CA PHE A 73 -27.64 3.68 -4.36
C PHE A 73 -28.34 2.78 -5.37
#